data_AF-A0A4V2AEX1-F1
#
_entry.id   AF-A0A4V2AEX1-F1
#
_cell.length_a   1.000
_cell.length_b   1.000
_cell.length_c   1.000
_cell.angle_alpha   90.00
_cell.angle_beta   90.00
_cell.angle_gamma   90.00
#
_symmetry.space_group_name_H-M   'P 1'
#
loop_
_entity.id
_entity.type
_entity.pdbx_description
1 polymer ?
#
loop_
_entity_poly.entity_id
_entity_poly.type
_entity_poly.pdbx_seq_one_letter_code
_entity_poly.pdbx_strand_id
1 'polypeptide(L)'
;LPAVTPPDYPGFVRTIIEEGIKIVETAGNNPAKVMPFFKEAGVKVIHKCTSVRHSLKAESIGCDAVSVDGFECGGHPGEDDVPNFILLPRAAEELKIPFVASGGMADGRSLVAAMALGAEGMNMGTRFIATKDAPVHQNVKDALVAASELDTRLIMRPLRNTERVLNNAGVAKIIEKEKQLGAGVKFEDIINEVAGVYPKVMKDGDMEAGAWSCGMVAGLIHDVPTVKELIDRIMREADQIISKRLAGAVRA
;
A
#
# COMPACT_ATOMS: atom_id res chain seq x y z
N LEU A 1 -9.80 -5.35 -9.32
CA LEU A 1 -10.69 -5.86 -8.27
C LEU A 1 -12.11 -5.90 -8.83
N PRO A 2 -12.90 -6.95 -8.60
CA PRO A 2 -14.32 -6.95 -8.94
C PRO A 2 -14.96 -5.73 -8.26
N ALA A 3 -15.44 -4.78 -9.08
CA ALA A 3 -16.13 -3.60 -8.59
C ALA A 3 -17.62 -3.82 -8.81
N VAL A 4 -18.43 -3.59 -7.76
CA VAL A 4 -19.90 -3.64 -7.86
C VAL A 4 -20.39 -2.65 -8.93
N THR A 5 -19.67 -1.54 -9.13
CA THR A 5 -19.85 -0.63 -10.26
C THR A 5 -18.46 -0.18 -10.73
N PRO A 6 -17.99 -0.63 -11.92
CA PRO A 6 -16.69 -0.23 -12.42
C PRO A 6 -16.65 1.27 -12.73
N PRO A 7 -15.62 2.00 -12.29
CA PRO A 7 -15.43 3.40 -12.68
C PRO A 7 -15.25 3.56 -14.19
N ASP A 8 -15.52 4.76 -14.72
CA ASP A 8 -15.21 5.13 -16.10
C ASP A 8 -13.69 5.30 -16.29
N TYR A 9 -12.96 4.19 -16.34
CA TYR A 9 -11.50 4.20 -16.52
C TYR A 9 -11.06 4.97 -17.78
N PRO A 10 -11.72 4.83 -18.95
CA PRO A 10 -11.41 5.68 -20.10
C PRO A 10 -11.58 7.18 -19.83
N GLY A 11 -12.64 7.58 -19.12
CA GLY A 11 -12.86 8.94 -18.67
C GLY A 11 -11.72 9.44 -17.78
N PHE A 12 -11.32 8.67 -16.76
CA PHE A 12 -10.19 9.02 -15.89
C PHE A 12 -8.87 9.16 -16.65
N VAL A 13 -8.56 8.26 -17.57
CA VAL A 13 -7.34 8.34 -18.41
C VAL A 13 -7.33 9.62 -19.23
N ARG A 14 -8.47 9.96 -19.85
CA ARG A 14 -8.61 11.19 -20.63
C ARG A 14 -8.40 12.43 -19.76
N THR A 15 -9.07 12.52 -18.61
CA THR A 15 -8.92 13.64 -17.69
C THR A 15 -7.49 13.80 -17.21
N ILE A 16 -6.80 12.71 -16.85
CA ILE A 16 -5.38 12.75 -16.45
C ILE A 16 -4.51 13.40 -17.54
N ILE A 17 -4.74 13.03 -18.81
CA ILE A 17 -3.98 13.55 -19.95
C ILE A 17 -4.33 15.02 -20.21
N GLU A 18 -5.62 15.36 -20.24
CA GLU A 18 -6.12 16.72 -20.50
C GLU A 18 -5.68 17.72 -19.43
N GLU A 19 -5.67 17.31 -18.16
CA GLU A 19 -5.16 18.10 -17.03
C GLU A 19 -3.62 18.16 -16.97
N GLY A 20 -2.93 17.49 -17.90
CA GLY A 20 -1.48 17.58 -18.04
C GLY A 20 -0.69 16.89 -16.93
N ILE A 21 -1.28 15.92 -16.22
CA ILE A 21 -0.61 15.13 -15.18
C ILE A 21 0.60 14.41 -15.77
N LYS A 22 1.74 14.47 -15.07
CA LYS A 22 3.04 13.96 -15.58
C LYS A 22 3.37 12.55 -15.13
N ILE A 23 2.77 12.08 -14.04
CA ILE A 23 3.05 10.78 -13.44
C ILE A 23 1.73 10.16 -12.96
N VAL A 24 1.54 8.88 -13.22
CA VAL A 24 0.40 8.08 -12.76
C VAL A 24 0.89 6.82 -12.06
N GLU A 25 0.34 6.54 -10.88
CA GLU A 25 0.44 5.20 -10.28
C GLU A 25 -0.81 4.39 -10.66
N THR A 26 -0.60 3.21 -11.23
CA THR A 26 -1.66 2.23 -11.49
C THR A 26 -1.52 1.03 -10.54
N ALA A 27 -2.61 0.37 -10.19
CA ALA A 27 -2.58 -0.80 -9.31
C ALA A 27 -3.70 -1.80 -9.67
N GLY A 28 -3.53 -3.05 -9.23
CA GLY A 28 -4.52 -4.11 -9.42
C GLY A 28 -4.32 -4.87 -10.72
N ASN A 29 -5.31 -4.83 -11.62
CA ASN A 29 -5.22 -5.56 -12.88
C ASN A 29 -4.15 -4.97 -13.79
N ASN A 30 -3.64 -5.80 -14.71
CA ASN A 30 -2.62 -5.43 -15.69
C ASN A 30 -3.01 -4.13 -16.47
N PRO A 31 -2.17 -3.08 -16.45
CA PRO A 31 -2.48 -1.77 -17.03
C PRO A 31 -2.24 -1.70 -18.55
N ALA A 32 -1.93 -2.81 -19.23
CA ALA A 32 -1.58 -2.84 -20.66
C ALA A 32 -2.56 -2.09 -21.58
N LYS A 33 -3.86 -2.07 -21.23
CA LYS A 33 -4.87 -1.35 -22.02
C LYS A 33 -4.73 0.17 -21.98
N VAL A 34 -4.20 0.73 -20.89
CA VAL A 34 -4.07 2.19 -20.71
C VAL A 34 -2.67 2.70 -21.05
N MET A 35 -1.68 1.81 -21.09
CA MET A 35 -0.28 2.16 -21.35
C MET A 35 -0.08 2.95 -22.66
N PRO A 36 -0.63 2.57 -23.83
CA PRO A 36 -0.40 3.32 -25.06
C PRO A 36 -0.79 4.80 -24.95
N PHE A 37 -1.93 5.11 -24.34
CA PHE A 37 -2.41 6.49 -24.17
C PHE A 37 -1.49 7.31 -23.27
N PHE A 38 -1.04 6.74 -22.15
CA PHE A 38 -0.11 7.43 -21.25
C PHE A 38 1.25 7.63 -21.89
N LYS A 39 1.79 6.64 -22.62
CA LYS A 39 3.08 6.80 -23.31
C LYS A 39 3.01 7.84 -24.43
N GLU A 40 1.94 7.84 -25.23
CA GLU A 40 1.72 8.85 -26.29
C GLU A 40 1.65 10.26 -25.71
N ALA A 41 0.98 10.43 -24.56
CA ALA A 41 0.89 11.71 -23.84
C ALA A 41 2.16 12.08 -23.05
N GLY A 42 3.20 11.24 -23.05
CA GLY A 42 4.44 11.46 -22.29
C GLY A 42 4.29 11.36 -20.77
N VAL A 43 3.22 10.71 -20.29
CA VAL A 43 2.94 10.46 -18.88
C VAL A 43 3.79 9.28 -18.39
N LYS A 44 4.52 9.47 -17.29
CA LYS A 44 5.28 8.40 -16.63
C LYS A 44 4.34 7.49 -15.84
N VAL A 45 4.54 6.18 -15.95
CA VAL A 45 3.68 5.22 -15.25
C VAL A 45 4.49 4.41 -14.24
N ILE A 46 4.02 4.42 -12.99
CA ILE A 46 4.43 3.49 -11.94
C ILE A 46 3.33 2.43 -11.82
N HIS A 47 3.65 1.15 -11.87
CA HIS A 47 2.66 0.09 -11.59
C HIS A 47 2.96 -0.61 -10.27
N LYS A 48 1.96 -0.68 -9.39
CA LYS A 48 2.06 -1.37 -8.11
C LYS A 48 1.82 -2.87 -8.28
N CYS A 49 2.79 -3.65 -7.82
CA CYS A 49 2.89 -5.09 -8.05
C CYS A 49 3.18 -5.82 -6.75
N THR A 50 2.48 -6.93 -6.51
CA THR A 50 2.64 -7.76 -5.31
C THR A 50 3.60 -8.94 -5.48
N SER A 51 4.21 -9.08 -6.67
CA SER A 51 5.12 -10.19 -6.99
C SER A 51 6.08 -9.81 -8.10
N VAL A 52 7.25 -10.47 -8.14
CA VAL A 52 8.26 -10.27 -9.18
C VAL A 52 7.69 -10.53 -10.58
N ARG A 53 6.87 -11.57 -10.76
CA ARG A 53 6.24 -11.87 -12.06
C ARG A 53 5.34 -10.72 -12.55
N HIS A 54 4.62 -10.06 -11.64
CA HIS A 54 3.78 -8.92 -12.00
C HIS A 54 4.63 -7.69 -12.31
N SER A 55 5.72 -7.48 -11.56
CA SER A 55 6.68 -6.41 -11.82
C SER A 55 7.35 -6.55 -13.19
N LEU A 56 7.83 -7.76 -13.54
CA LEU A 56 8.38 -8.06 -14.86
C LEU A 56 7.34 -7.87 -15.97
N LYS A 57 6.07 -8.22 -15.70
CA LYS A 57 5.02 -7.96 -16.67
C LYS A 57 4.81 -6.45 -16.88
N ALA A 58 4.80 -5.66 -15.82
CA ALA A 58 4.68 -4.20 -15.87
C ALA A 58 5.84 -3.55 -16.64
N GLU A 59 7.07 -4.02 -16.40
CA GLU A 59 8.25 -3.63 -17.16
C GLU A 59 8.08 -3.95 -18.66
N SER A 60 7.68 -5.18 -18.99
CA SER A 60 7.53 -5.61 -20.39
C SER A 60 6.51 -4.81 -21.21
N ILE A 61 5.55 -4.16 -20.55
CA ILE A 61 4.53 -3.32 -21.18
C ILE A 61 4.87 -1.82 -21.11
N GLY A 62 6.09 -1.48 -20.68
CA GLY A 62 6.66 -0.15 -20.77
C GLY A 62 6.37 0.79 -19.60
N CYS A 63 6.03 0.26 -18.41
CA CYS A 63 6.00 1.08 -17.19
C CYS A 63 7.39 1.68 -16.93
N ASP A 64 7.42 2.91 -16.42
CA ASP A 64 8.67 3.65 -16.17
C ASP A 64 9.29 3.28 -14.81
N ALA A 65 8.48 2.80 -13.87
CA ALA A 65 8.91 2.21 -12.61
C ALA A 65 7.86 1.22 -12.09
N VAL A 66 8.18 0.49 -11.04
CA VAL A 66 7.20 -0.32 -10.29
C VAL A 66 7.21 0.02 -8.80
N SER A 67 6.06 -0.16 -8.15
CA SER A 67 5.91 -0.09 -6.69
C SER A 67 5.77 -1.52 -6.19
N VAL A 68 6.79 -2.06 -5.54
CA VAL A 68 6.84 -3.47 -5.11
C VAL A 68 6.21 -3.58 -3.73
N ASP A 69 5.00 -4.14 -3.67
CA ASP A 69 4.13 -4.16 -2.49
C ASP A 69 4.25 -5.50 -1.74
N GLY A 70 4.95 -5.49 -0.61
CA GLY A 70 5.18 -6.66 0.23
C GLY A 70 3.99 -7.05 1.10
N PHE A 71 4.07 -8.24 1.69
CA PHE A 71 3.00 -8.81 2.51
C PHE A 71 2.52 -7.94 3.68
N GLU A 72 3.38 -7.05 4.19
CA GLU A 72 3.11 -6.13 5.29
C GLU A 72 2.15 -4.98 4.92
N CYS A 73 1.88 -4.78 3.61
CA CYS A 73 1.10 -3.66 3.11
C CYS A 73 -0.33 -3.62 3.67
N GLY A 74 -0.87 -2.42 3.84
CA GLY A 74 -2.32 -2.24 3.96
C GLY A 74 -2.97 -2.36 2.58
N GLY A 75 -4.21 -2.83 2.51
CA GLY A 75 -4.84 -3.10 1.21
C GLY A 75 -4.50 -4.50 0.72
N HIS A 76 -4.30 -4.70 -0.58
CA HIS A 76 -4.28 -6.04 -1.18
C HIS A 76 -2.85 -6.56 -1.42
N PRO A 77 -2.30 -7.45 -0.56
CA PRO A 77 -0.93 -7.97 -0.73
C PRO A 77 -0.83 -9.08 -1.79
N GLY A 78 -1.93 -9.42 -2.47
CA GLY A 78 -2.01 -10.62 -3.29
C GLY A 78 -2.10 -11.89 -2.43
N GLU A 79 -1.63 -13.01 -2.99
CA GLU A 79 -1.86 -14.36 -2.42
C GLU A 79 -0.57 -15.17 -2.23
N ASP A 80 0.60 -14.55 -2.46
CA ASP A 80 1.90 -15.24 -2.41
C ASP A 80 2.58 -15.12 -1.03
N ASP A 81 2.11 -14.21 -0.18
CA ASP A 81 2.57 -13.99 1.20
C ASP A 81 4.08 -13.77 1.35
N VAL A 82 4.69 -13.04 0.41
CA VAL A 82 6.13 -12.73 0.43
C VAL A 82 6.39 -11.39 1.12
N PRO A 83 7.08 -11.36 2.27
CA PRO A 83 7.45 -10.12 2.95
C PRO A 83 8.53 -9.35 2.19
N ASN A 84 8.61 -8.05 2.42
CA ASN A 84 9.54 -7.18 1.71
C ASN A 84 11.01 -7.54 1.88
N PHE A 85 11.38 -8.15 3.01
CA PHE A 85 12.76 -8.60 3.25
C PHE A 85 13.24 -9.63 2.21
N ILE A 86 12.31 -10.35 1.57
CA ILE A 86 12.59 -11.30 0.48
C ILE A 86 12.17 -10.73 -0.88
N LEU A 87 11.01 -10.06 -0.95
CA LEU A 87 10.45 -9.60 -2.21
C LEU A 87 11.30 -8.53 -2.89
N LEU A 88 11.82 -7.57 -2.12
CA LEU A 88 12.59 -6.44 -2.65
C LEU A 88 13.93 -6.87 -3.28
N PRO A 89 14.80 -7.64 -2.62
CA PRO A 89 16.05 -8.08 -3.25
C PRO A 89 15.79 -8.99 -4.46
N ARG A 90 14.75 -9.84 -4.43
CA ARG A 90 14.35 -10.63 -5.60
C ARG A 90 13.86 -9.77 -6.76
N ALA A 91 13.21 -8.65 -6.49
CA ALA A 91 12.84 -7.68 -7.53
C ALA A 91 14.09 -6.99 -8.10
N ALA A 92 15.05 -6.59 -7.24
CA ALA A 92 16.30 -5.96 -7.65
C ALA A 92 17.18 -6.85 -8.54
N GLU A 93 17.15 -8.17 -8.34
CA GLU A 93 17.89 -9.13 -9.17
C GLU A 93 17.34 -9.25 -10.60
N GLU A 94 16.06 -8.93 -10.82
CA GLU A 94 15.34 -9.25 -12.06
C GLU A 94 14.93 -8.01 -12.87
N LEU A 95 14.59 -6.91 -12.19
CA LEU A 95 14.12 -5.67 -12.82
C LEU A 95 15.28 -4.83 -13.38
N LYS A 96 15.00 -4.16 -14.49
CA LYS A 96 15.90 -3.19 -15.13
C LYS A 96 15.41 -1.76 -14.94
N ILE A 97 14.10 -1.57 -14.78
CA ILE A 97 13.50 -0.28 -14.41
C ILE A 97 13.59 -0.05 -12.89
N PRO A 98 13.64 1.21 -12.42
CA PRO A 98 13.66 1.50 -11.00
C PRO A 98 12.39 1.02 -10.30
N PHE A 99 12.50 0.73 -9.01
CA PHE A 99 11.34 0.42 -8.19
C PHE A 99 11.38 1.11 -6.84
N VAL A 100 10.20 1.38 -6.28
CA VAL A 100 10.03 1.82 -4.89
C VAL A 100 9.48 0.68 -4.05
N ALA A 101 9.92 0.60 -2.80
CA ALA A 101 9.45 -0.40 -1.86
C ALA A 101 8.13 0.04 -1.22
N SER A 102 7.11 -0.81 -1.19
CA SER A 102 5.78 -0.52 -0.64
C SER A 102 5.37 -1.58 0.38
N GLY A 103 4.71 -1.16 1.47
CA GLY A 103 4.30 -2.02 2.59
C GLY A 103 5.34 -2.10 3.70
N GLY A 104 4.92 -1.89 4.96
CA GLY A 104 5.86 -1.90 6.10
C GLY A 104 6.74 -0.65 6.25
N MET A 105 6.47 0.42 5.49
CA MET A 105 7.31 1.63 5.41
C MET A 105 6.77 2.76 6.31
N ALA A 106 7.57 3.26 7.25
CA ALA A 106 7.14 4.32 8.19
C ALA A 106 8.17 5.43 8.47
N ASP A 107 9.46 5.13 8.47
CA ASP A 107 10.47 6.05 9.00
C ASP A 107 11.82 5.98 8.26
N GLY A 108 12.86 6.64 8.79
CA GLY A 108 14.20 6.62 8.18
C GLY A 108 14.85 5.22 8.16
N ARG A 109 14.51 4.33 9.10
CA ARG A 109 15.00 2.94 9.11
C ARG A 109 14.40 2.16 7.95
N SER A 110 13.09 2.31 7.72
CA SER A 110 12.41 1.73 6.56
C SER A 110 13.05 2.18 5.25
N LEU A 111 13.33 3.49 5.11
CA LEU A 111 13.95 4.03 3.90
C LEU A 111 15.34 3.44 3.64
N VAL A 112 16.22 3.45 4.66
CA VAL A 112 17.58 2.90 4.50
C VAL A 112 17.54 1.41 4.20
N ALA A 113 16.66 0.65 4.86
CA ALA A 113 16.49 -0.78 4.59
C ALA A 113 15.99 -1.03 3.16
N ALA A 114 14.99 -0.28 2.70
CA ALA A 114 14.46 -0.39 1.33
C ALA A 114 15.56 -0.13 0.29
N MET A 115 16.35 0.93 0.47
CA MET A 115 17.46 1.26 -0.42
C MET A 115 18.56 0.20 -0.39
N ALA A 116 18.91 -0.32 0.79
CA ALA A 116 19.87 -1.39 0.93
C ALA A 116 19.41 -2.71 0.27
N LEU A 117 18.09 -2.92 0.16
CA LEU A 117 17.48 -4.05 -0.54
C LEU A 117 17.25 -3.80 -2.05
N GLY A 118 17.76 -2.69 -2.58
CA GLY A 118 17.79 -2.39 -4.02
C GLY A 118 16.69 -1.47 -4.54
N ALA A 119 15.82 -0.94 -3.68
CA ALA A 119 14.81 0.04 -4.10
C ALA A 119 15.40 1.46 -4.23
N GLU A 120 14.79 2.31 -5.06
CA GLU A 120 15.16 3.72 -5.23
C GLU A 120 14.45 4.66 -4.24
N GLY A 121 13.61 4.10 -3.37
CA GLY A 121 12.83 4.83 -2.40
C GLY A 121 11.72 3.96 -1.80
N MET A 122 10.76 4.59 -1.13
CA MET A 122 9.64 3.90 -0.51
C MET A 122 8.30 4.61 -0.74
N ASN A 123 7.24 3.81 -0.81
CA ASN A 123 5.85 4.22 -0.83
C ASN A 123 5.21 3.95 0.54
N MET A 124 4.38 4.88 1.01
CA MET A 124 3.71 4.80 2.32
C MET A 124 2.21 5.04 2.19
N GLY A 125 1.41 4.21 2.86
CA GLY A 125 -0.04 4.41 2.99
C GLY A 125 -0.42 4.80 4.41
N THR A 126 -0.45 3.82 5.31
CA THR A 126 -0.82 3.98 6.74
C THR A 126 -0.13 5.18 7.40
N ARG A 127 1.17 5.37 7.15
CA ARG A 127 1.96 6.46 7.75
C ARG A 127 1.47 7.85 7.36
N PHE A 128 1.00 8.04 6.13
CA PHE A 128 0.45 9.33 5.69
C PHE A 128 -0.96 9.59 6.22
N ILE A 129 -1.76 8.54 6.48
CA ILE A 129 -3.08 8.71 7.14
C ILE A 129 -2.88 9.31 8.54
N ALA A 130 -1.86 8.87 9.27
CA ALA A 130 -1.46 9.44 10.56
C ALA A 130 -0.65 10.75 10.39
N THR A 131 -1.18 11.72 9.65
CA THR A 131 -0.62 13.08 9.55
C THR A 131 -1.71 14.13 9.78
N LYS A 132 -1.33 15.36 10.14
CA LYS A 132 -2.28 16.47 10.31
C LYS A 132 -3.00 16.81 9.00
N ASP A 133 -2.29 16.72 7.88
CA ASP A 133 -2.76 17.09 6.54
C ASP A 133 -3.75 16.08 5.95
N ALA A 134 -3.74 14.82 6.42
CA ALA A 134 -4.68 13.81 5.95
C ALA A 134 -6.14 14.21 6.25
N PRO A 135 -7.02 14.28 5.23
CA PRO A 135 -8.42 14.71 5.37
C PRO A 135 -9.31 13.55 5.85
N VAL A 136 -8.95 12.98 7.00
CA VAL A 136 -9.69 11.89 7.66
C VAL A 136 -10.09 12.29 9.07
N HIS A 137 -11.14 11.67 9.58
CA HIS A 137 -11.63 11.88 10.93
C HIS A 137 -10.54 11.60 11.99
N GLN A 138 -10.54 12.35 13.09
CA GLN A 138 -9.50 12.26 14.13
C GLN A 138 -9.41 10.85 14.73
N ASN A 139 -10.55 10.18 14.96
CA ASN A 139 -10.59 8.78 15.42
C ASN A 139 -9.75 7.82 14.56
N VAL A 140 -9.63 8.06 13.25
CA VAL A 140 -8.79 7.23 12.37
C VAL A 140 -7.32 7.38 12.75
N LYS A 141 -6.87 8.62 12.96
CA LYS A 141 -5.49 8.93 13.35
C LYS A 141 -5.17 8.37 14.73
N ASP A 142 -6.10 8.51 15.67
CA ASP A 142 -5.97 8.00 17.03
C ASP A 142 -5.91 6.47 17.05
N ALA A 143 -6.76 5.80 16.26
CA ALA A 143 -6.74 4.35 16.11
C ALA A 143 -5.41 3.84 15.53
N LEU A 144 -4.83 4.55 14.56
CA LEU A 144 -3.52 4.18 14.00
C LEU A 144 -2.38 4.33 15.02
N VAL A 145 -2.41 5.38 15.85
CA VAL A 145 -1.39 5.60 16.90
C VAL A 145 -1.54 4.60 18.04
N ALA A 146 -2.76 4.15 18.33
CA ALA A 146 -3.04 3.17 19.37
C ALA A 146 -2.74 1.71 18.95
N ALA A 147 -2.68 1.44 17.65
CA ALA A 147 -2.52 0.09 17.12
C ALA A 147 -1.09 -0.43 17.24
N SER A 148 -0.97 -1.70 17.61
CA SER A 148 0.26 -2.48 17.50
C SER A 148 0.40 -3.12 16.12
N GLU A 149 1.55 -3.72 15.84
CA GLU A 149 1.80 -4.51 14.64
C GLU A 149 0.89 -5.75 14.53
N LEU A 150 0.29 -6.18 15.64
CA LEU A 150 -0.59 -7.34 15.75
C LEU A 150 -2.08 -7.03 15.52
N ASP A 151 -2.44 -5.75 15.36
CA ASP A 151 -3.84 -5.31 15.29
C ASP A 151 -4.40 -5.26 13.86
N THR A 152 -3.75 -5.90 12.90
CA THR A 152 -4.27 -6.07 11.53
C THR A 152 -4.74 -7.49 11.26
N ARG A 153 -5.66 -7.66 10.31
CA ARG A 153 -6.16 -8.97 9.86
C ARG A 153 -6.14 -9.06 8.35
N LEU A 154 -5.99 -10.27 7.84
CA LEU A 154 -6.20 -10.59 6.43
C LEU A 154 -7.62 -11.13 6.28
N ILE A 155 -8.43 -10.42 5.53
CA ILE A 155 -9.79 -10.81 5.16
C ILE A 155 -9.84 -11.18 3.67
N MET A 156 -10.93 -11.81 3.25
CA MET A 156 -11.23 -12.21 1.88
C MET A 156 -10.24 -13.22 1.29
N ARG A 157 -9.51 -13.94 2.15
CA ARG A 157 -8.56 -15.00 1.75
C ARG A 157 -9.24 -16.13 0.98
N PRO A 158 -10.40 -16.69 1.43
CA PRO A 158 -11.09 -17.74 0.66
C PRO A 158 -11.58 -17.26 -0.71
N LEU A 159 -11.82 -15.96 -0.85
CA LEU A 159 -12.24 -15.32 -2.11
C LEU A 159 -11.07 -15.03 -3.06
N ARG A 160 -9.83 -15.32 -2.66
CA ARG A 160 -8.60 -14.94 -3.39
C ARG A 160 -8.56 -13.46 -3.75
N ASN A 161 -9.08 -12.63 -2.86
CA ASN A 161 -9.14 -11.19 -3.00
C ASN A 161 -8.66 -10.54 -1.70
N THR A 162 -7.52 -11.00 -1.20
CA THR A 162 -7.09 -10.67 0.15
C THR A 162 -6.92 -9.19 0.35
N GLU A 163 -7.41 -8.69 1.49
CA GLU A 163 -7.12 -7.34 1.98
C GLU A 163 -6.61 -7.37 3.43
N ARG A 164 -5.57 -6.60 3.72
CA ARG A 164 -5.08 -6.30 5.07
C ARG A 164 -5.75 -5.04 5.59
N VAL A 165 -6.44 -5.20 6.71
CA VAL A 165 -7.28 -4.17 7.35
C VAL A 165 -6.98 -4.07 8.83
N LEU A 166 -7.31 -2.94 9.45
CA LEU A 166 -7.25 -2.82 10.91
C LEU A 166 -8.37 -3.68 11.53
N ASN A 167 -8.06 -4.38 12.62
CA ASN A 167 -9.02 -5.19 13.35
C ASN A 167 -10.06 -4.31 14.06
N ASN A 168 -11.34 -4.62 13.88
CA ASN A 168 -12.48 -4.00 14.57
C ASN A 168 -13.67 -4.99 14.59
N ALA A 169 -14.81 -4.60 15.16
CA ALA A 169 -16.00 -5.44 15.25
C ALA A 169 -16.58 -5.85 13.89
N GLY A 170 -16.55 -4.97 12.89
CA GLY A 170 -16.99 -5.30 11.53
C GLY A 170 -16.08 -6.35 10.88
N VAL A 171 -14.76 -6.22 11.02
CA VAL A 171 -13.77 -7.20 10.54
C VAL A 171 -13.92 -8.54 11.27
N ALA A 172 -14.21 -8.54 12.57
CA ALA A 172 -14.48 -9.77 13.31
C ALA A 172 -15.67 -10.56 12.74
N LYS A 173 -16.73 -9.86 12.27
CA LYS A 173 -17.87 -10.50 11.59
C LYS A 173 -17.47 -11.14 10.26
N ILE A 174 -16.59 -10.49 9.49
CA ILE A 174 -16.08 -11.04 8.22
C ILE A 174 -15.34 -12.35 8.50
N ILE A 175 -14.41 -12.33 9.45
CA ILE A 175 -13.59 -13.50 9.80
C ILE A 175 -14.47 -14.66 10.29
N GLU A 176 -15.49 -14.37 11.09
CA GLU A 176 -16.43 -15.40 11.55
C GLU A 176 -17.23 -16.02 10.39
N LYS A 177 -17.72 -15.20 9.45
CA LYS A 177 -18.40 -15.70 8.24
C LYS A 177 -17.48 -16.55 7.38
N GLU A 178 -16.24 -16.13 7.16
CA GLU A 178 -15.24 -16.90 6.41
C GLU A 178 -14.94 -18.24 7.07
N LYS A 179 -14.86 -18.27 8.40
CA LYS A 179 -14.67 -19.51 9.16
C LYS A 179 -15.86 -20.45 9.07
N GLN A 180 -17.09 -19.92 9.15
CA GLN A 180 -18.32 -20.71 9.10
C GLN A 180 -18.59 -21.27 7.70
N LEU A 181 -18.41 -20.45 6.66
CA LEU A 181 -18.73 -20.81 5.28
C LEU A 181 -17.56 -21.47 4.55
N GLY A 182 -16.34 -21.30 5.03
CA GLY A 182 -15.12 -21.87 4.44
C GLY A 182 -14.99 -21.49 2.97
N ALA A 183 -14.69 -22.47 2.11
CA ALA A 183 -14.58 -22.27 0.67
C ALA A 183 -15.90 -21.88 -0.03
N GLY A 184 -17.03 -21.99 0.66
CA GLY A 184 -18.34 -21.62 0.12
C GLY A 184 -18.71 -20.15 0.29
N VAL A 185 -17.91 -19.36 1.01
CA VAL A 185 -18.17 -17.93 1.22
C VAL A 185 -18.20 -17.20 -0.12
N LYS A 186 -19.14 -16.27 -0.25
CA LYS A 186 -19.27 -15.38 -1.40
C LYS A 186 -19.12 -13.94 -0.95
N PHE A 187 -18.86 -13.06 -1.91
CA PHE A 187 -18.71 -11.63 -1.63
C PHE A 187 -20.00 -11.03 -1.03
N GLU A 188 -21.17 -11.51 -1.47
CA GLU A 188 -22.47 -11.08 -0.96
C GLU A 188 -22.65 -11.37 0.53
N ASP A 189 -22.01 -12.41 1.06
CA ASP A 189 -22.11 -12.77 2.48
C ASP A 189 -21.46 -11.72 3.39
N ILE A 190 -20.47 -10.99 2.89
CA ILE A 190 -19.65 -10.02 3.65
C ILE A 190 -19.83 -8.56 3.17
N ILE A 191 -20.74 -8.32 2.22
CA ILE A 191 -20.87 -7.04 1.51
C ILE A 191 -21.09 -5.85 2.46
N ASN A 192 -21.83 -6.04 3.55
CA ASN A 192 -22.16 -4.98 4.49
C ASN A 192 -20.95 -4.48 5.29
N GLU A 193 -19.95 -5.34 5.48
CA GLU A 193 -18.73 -5.02 6.23
C GLU A 193 -17.56 -4.61 5.31
N VAL A 194 -17.76 -4.57 4.00
CA VAL A 194 -16.72 -4.17 3.01
C VAL A 194 -17.17 -3.01 2.11
N ALA A 195 -18.42 -2.99 1.65
CA ALA A 195 -18.92 -1.97 0.75
C ALA A 195 -19.40 -0.73 1.51
N GLY A 196 -18.98 0.45 1.06
CA GLY A 196 -19.39 1.72 1.66
C GLY A 196 -18.79 2.00 3.05
N VAL A 197 -17.79 1.22 3.49
CA VAL A 197 -17.12 1.40 4.79
C VAL A 197 -16.26 2.65 4.81
N TYR A 198 -15.52 2.93 3.73
CA TYR A 198 -14.55 4.03 3.69
C TYR A 198 -15.15 5.39 4.07
N PRO A 199 -16.30 5.85 3.55
CA PRO A 199 -16.92 7.09 4.02
C PRO A 199 -17.26 7.08 5.52
N LYS A 200 -17.83 6.00 6.04
CA LYS A 200 -18.20 5.88 7.47
C LYS A 200 -16.99 5.98 8.39
N VAL A 201 -15.89 5.32 8.03
CA VAL A 201 -14.64 5.36 8.83
C VAL A 201 -13.94 6.70 8.62
N MET A 202 -13.64 7.06 7.37
CA MET A 202 -12.74 8.17 7.04
C MET A 202 -13.38 9.53 7.26
N LYS A 203 -14.70 9.68 7.12
CA LYS A 203 -15.40 10.95 7.31
C LYS A 203 -16.16 11.00 8.63
N ASP A 204 -16.90 9.94 8.96
CA ASP A 204 -17.82 9.95 10.11
C ASP A 204 -17.15 9.40 11.39
N GLY A 205 -15.95 8.80 11.28
CA GLY A 205 -15.21 8.29 12.43
C GLY A 205 -15.78 7.03 13.07
N ASP A 206 -16.65 6.31 12.36
CA ASP A 206 -17.20 5.02 12.81
C ASP A 206 -16.16 3.92 12.62
N MET A 207 -15.30 3.76 13.63
CA MET A 207 -14.16 2.84 13.58
C MET A 207 -14.57 1.36 13.60
N GLU A 208 -15.84 1.05 13.86
CA GLU A 208 -16.39 -0.31 13.94
C GLU A 208 -17.14 -0.71 12.66
N ALA A 209 -17.25 0.20 11.69
CA ALA A 209 -18.06 0.04 10.48
C ALA A 209 -17.68 -1.15 9.60
N GLY A 210 -16.41 -1.57 9.62
CA GLY A 210 -15.93 -2.69 8.79
C GLY A 210 -14.49 -2.54 8.30
N ALA A 211 -14.22 -3.20 7.17
CA ALA A 211 -12.92 -3.27 6.53
C ALA A 211 -12.42 -1.90 6.05
N TRP A 212 -11.32 -1.43 6.65
CA TRP A 212 -10.53 -0.30 6.13
C TRP A 212 -9.05 -0.63 6.14
N SER A 213 -8.37 -0.31 5.04
CA SER A 213 -6.98 -0.69 4.80
C SER A 213 -6.03 -0.13 5.87
N CYS A 214 -5.24 -1.00 6.47
CA CYS A 214 -4.18 -0.64 7.40
C CYS A 214 -3.05 -1.68 7.34
N GLY A 215 -1.82 -1.21 7.12
CA GLY A 215 -0.62 -2.05 7.14
C GLY A 215 -0.12 -2.31 8.56
N MET A 216 0.63 -3.41 8.74
CA MET A 216 1.24 -3.79 10.03
C MET A 216 2.16 -2.70 10.60
N VAL A 217 2.62 -1.80 9.74
CA VAL A 217 3.45 -0.64 10.09
C VAL A 217 2.79 0.31 11.10
N ALA A 218 1.49 0.18 11.38
CA ALA A 218 0.82 0.92 12.45
C ALA A 218 1.55 0.81 13.80
N GLY A 219 2.14 -0.35 14.12
CA GLY A 219 2.95 -0.52 15.34
C GLY A 219 4.23 0.32 15.42
N LEU A 220 4.63 1.01 14.33
CA LEU A 220 5.75 1.96 14.30
C LEU A 220 5.28 3.43 14.25
N ILE A 221 3.98 3.67 14.34
CA ILE A 221 3.37 5.00 14.26
C ILE A 221 3.01 5.46 15.67
N HIS A 222 3.68 6.50 16.16
CA HIS A 222 3.52 6.97 17.55
C HIS A 222 3.09 8.43 17.66
N ASP A 223 2.84 9.09 16.53
CA ASP A 223 2.56 10.52 16.47
C ASP A 223 1.75 10.91 15.22
N VAL A 224 1.24 12.13 15.20
CA VAL A 224 0.50 12.72 14.07
C VAL A 224 1.17 14.04 13.66
N PRO A 225 2.31 13.98 12.94
CA PRO A 225 3.03 15.16 12.47
C PRO A 225 2.34 15.79 11.24
N THR A 226 2.78 16.97 10.81
CA THR A 226 2.55 17.41 9.42
C THR A 226 3.33 16.52 8.45
N VAL A 227 2.90 16.46 7.19
CA VAL A 227 3.63 15.76 6.12
C VAL A 227 5.06 16.29 5.99
N LYS A 228 5.26 17.61 6.12
CA LYS A 228 6.60 18.21 6.07
C LYS A 228 7.49 17.68 7.19
N GLU A 229 7.02 17.72 8.43
CA GLU A 229 7.77 17.24 9.60
C GLU A 229 8.09 15.74 9.49
N LEU A 230 7.15 14.94 8.96
CA LEU A 230 7.35 13.52 8.71
C LEU A 230 8.49 13.29 7.71
N ILE A 231 8.45 13.93 6.54
CA ILE A 231 9.46 13.76 5.49
C ILE A 231 10.82 14.28 5.96
N ASP A 232 10.89 15.47 6.55
CA ASP A 232 12.14 16.04 7.08
C ASP A 232 12.78 15.10 8.12
N ARG A 233 11.95 14.47 8.96
CA ARG A 233 12.40 13.50 9.97
C ARG A 233 12.94 12.23 9.32
N ILE A 234 12.22 11.63 8.37
CA ILE A 234 12.65 10.44 7.63
C ILE A 234 14.03 10.69 6.99
N MET A 235 14.20 11.81 6.30
CA MET A 235 15.46 12.14 5.62
C MET A 235 16.61 12.35 6.62
N ARG A 236 16.36 13.06 7.72
CA ARG A 236 17.36 13.26 8.78
C ARG A 236 17.76 11.95 9.45
N GLU A 237 16.79 11.09 9.76
CA GLU A 237 17.05 9.77 10.35
C GLU A 237 17.84 8.87 9.40
N ALA A 238 17.46 8.84 8.11
CA ALA A 238 18.18 8.08 7.10
C ALA A 238 19.64 8.53 6.98
N ASP A 239 19.90 9.84 6.89
CA ASP A 239 21.25 10.40 6.87
C ASP A 239 22.06 10.00 8.12
N GLN A 240 21.46 10.08 9.31
CA GLN A 240 22.12 9.68 10.55
C GLN A 240 22.43 8.18 10.60
N ILE A 241 21.52 7.33 10.13
CA ILE A 241 21.73 5.88 10.07
C ILE A 241 22.89 5.55 9.14
N ILE A 242 22.91 6.15 7.95
CA ILE A 242 23.96 5.90 6.95
C ILE A 242 25.31 6.44 7.44
N SER A 243 25.38 7.73 7.77
CA SER A 243 26.63 8.43 8.04
C SER A 243 27.26 8.10 9.40
N LYS A 244 26.46 7.66 10.39
CA LYS A 244 26.96 7.35 11.73
C LYS A 244 26.87 5.88 12.05
N ARG A 245 25.67 5.29 12.05
CA ARG A 245 25.46 3.92 12.52
C ARG A 245 26.13 2.90 11.59
N LEU A 246 25.83 2.93 10.30
CA LEU A 246 26.36 1.96 9.34
C LEU A 246 27.84 2.23 9.04
N ALA A 247 28.23 3.48 8.80
CA ALA A 247 29.63 3.84 8.60
C ALA A 247 30.50 3.47 9.81
N GLY A 248 30.00 3.66 11.04
CA GLY A 248 30.69 3.25 12.26
C GLY A 248 30.84 1.72 12.38
N ALA A 249 29.84 0.95 11.98
CA ALA A 249 29.87 -0.51 12.05
C ALA A 249 30.84 -1.15 11.04
N VAL A 250 31.09 -0.51 9.89
CA VAL A 250 32.03 -1.02 8.87
C VAL A 250 33.47 -0.59 9.13
N ARG A 251 33.67 0.50 9.88
CA ARG A 251 35.00 1.04 10.22
C ARG A 251 35.58 0.47 11.52
N ALA A 252 34.77 -0.21 12.32
CA ALA A 252 35.20 -0.93 13.53
C ALA A 252 35.70 -2.33 13.18
#